data_AF-A0A2J9DXX5-F1
#
_entry.id   AF-A0A2J9DXX5-F1
#
_cell.length_a   1.000
_cell.length_b   1.000
_cell.length_c   1.000
_cell.angle_alpha   90.00
_cell.angle_beta   90.00
_cell.angle_gamma   90.00
#
_symmetry.space_group_name_H-M   'P 1'
#
loop_
_entity.id
_entity.type
_entity.pdbx_description
1 polymer ?
#
loop_
_entity_poly.entity_id
_entity_poly.type
_entity_poly.pdbx_seq_one_letter_code
_entity_poly.pdbx_strand_id
1 'polypeptide(L)'
;MKKLVTLLPLSVVLAACATSPNATTGTQQTDKAYDRMAAEQFVCEDNASVQAKYSMDGEQAMLNVNLPKAKWENQPLTMQIAPSGSGSRYVNNESQNVAYDWHTKADMGIMTVTWANGNEYSVNCERR
;
A
#
# COMPACT_ATOMS: atom_id res chain seq x y z
N MET A 1 -80.09 -12.35 -1.48
CA MET A 1 -79.44 -13.53 -0.85
C MET A 1 -78.00 -13.62 -1.36
N LYS A 2 -77.05 -13.69 -0.42
CA LYS A 2 -75.57 -13.70 -0.60
C LYS A 2 -75.09 -14.86 -1.46
N LYS A 3 -74.05 -14.67 -2.30
CA LYS A 3 -72.85 -15.53 -2.54
C LYS A 3 -71.77 -14.71 -3.27
N LEU A 4 -70.88 -13.98 -2.58
CA LEU A 4 -69.49 -14.33 -2.20
C LEU A 4 -68.67 -14.98 -3.34
N VAL A 5 -67.88 -14.14 -4.03
CA VAL A 5 -66.80 -14.56 -4.94
C VAL A 5 -65.49 -14.53 -4.14
N THR A 6 -64.87 -15.69 -4.02
CA THR A 6 -63.63 -15.96 -3.31
C THR A 6 -62.42 -15.49 -4.11
N LEU A 7 -61.63 -14.57 -3.52
CA LEU A 7 -60.30 -14.18 -4.00
C LEU A 7 -59.27 -15.27 -3.65
N LEU A 8 -58.53 -15.73 -4.65
CA LEU A 8 -57.36 -16.61 -4.50
C LEU A 8 -56.14 -15.80 -4.01
N PRO A 9 -55.36 -16.30 -3.03
CA PRO A 9 -54.12 -15.65 -2.62
C PRO A 9 -52.99 -15.98 -3.60
N LEU A 10 -52.34 -14.94 -4.14
CA LEU A 10 -51.03 -15.07 -4.79
C LEU A 10 -49.97 -15.31 -3.71
N SER A 11 -49.43 -16.53 -3.66
CA SER A 11 -48.29 -16.90 -2.84
C SER A 11 -47.03 -16.19 -3.34
N VAL A 12 -46.57 -15.17 -2.62
CA VAL A 12 -45.25 -14.56 -2.80
C VAL A 12 -44.22 -15.52 -2.21
N VAL A 13 -43.37 -16.11 -3.06
CA VAL A 13 -42.22 -16.90 -2.61
C VAL A 13 -41.12 -15.92 -2.19
N LEU A 14 -40.97 -15.68 -0.89
CA LEU A 14 -39.75 -15.06 -0.37
C LEU A 14 -38.61 -16.08 -0.50
N ALA A 15 -37.75 -15.89 -1.50
CA ALA A 15 -36.46 -16.56 -1.54
C ALA A 15 -35.61 -16.03 -0.38
N ALA A 16 -35.54 -16.80 0.71
CA ALA A 16 -34.59 -16.58 1.78
C ALA A 16 -33.19 -16.95 1.29
N CYS A 17 -32.39 -15.95 0.90
CA CYS A 17 -30.95 -16.14 0.81
C CYS A 17 -30.42 -16.30 2.24
N ALA A 18 -30.23 -17.54 2.67
CA ALA A 18 -29.42 -17.87 3.82
C ALA A 18 -27.95 -17.57 3.48
N THR A 19 -27.52 -16.32 3.65
CA THR A 19 -26.11 -15.99 3.67
C THR A 19 -25.52 -16.53 4.97
N SER A 20 -24.90 -17.70 4.85
CA SER A 20 -24.01 -18.22 5.89
C SER A 20 -22.89 -17.18 6.10
N PRO A 21 -22.61 -16.72 7.33
CA PRO A 21 -21.38 -16.00 7.56
C PRO A 21 -20.25 -17.04 7.41
N ASN A 22 -19.54 -16.99 6.29
CA ASN A 22 -18.21 -17.57 6.23
C ASN A 22 -17.39 -16.87 7.32
N ALA A 23 -17.19 -17.58 8.43
CA ALA A 23 -16.18 -17.21 9.41
C ALA A 23 -14.83 -17.40 8.72
N THR A 24 -14.40 -16.39 7.97
CA THR A 24 -13.00 -16.26 7.60
C THR A 24 -12.27 -16.06 8.92
N THR A 25 -11.53 -17.07 9.35
CA THR A 25 -10.46 -16.93 10.32
C THR A 25 -9.47 -15.91 9.77
N GLY A 26 -9.75 -14.63 10.03
CA GLY A 26 -8.76 -13.58 9.97
C GLY A 26 -7.71 -13.95 11.00
N THR A 27 -6.53 -14.32 10.51
CA THR A 27 -5.30 -14.19 11.28
C THR A 27 -5.36 -12.84 11.99
N GLN A 28 -5.22 -12.83 13.32
CA GLN A 28 -5.12 -11.60 14.10
C GLN A 28 -3.99 -10.76 13.49
N GLN A 29 -4.37 -9.86 12.59
CA GLN A 29 -3.49 -8.87 12.02
C GLN A 29 -3.30 -7.88 13.16
N THR A 30 -2.11 -7.90 13.76
CA THR A 30 -1.67 -6.79 14.59
C THR A 30 -1.68 -5.57 13.69
N ASP A 31 -2.78 -4.80 13.70
CA ASP A 31 -2.96 -3.57 12.94
C ASP A 31 -1.79 -2.64 13.26
N LYS A 32 -0.74 -2.67 12.45
CA LYS A 32 0.29 -1.65 12.52
C LYS A 32 -0.29 -0.39 11.90
N ALA A 33 0.07 0.78 12.44
CA ALA A 33 -0.58 2.05 12.07
C ALA A 33 -0.59 2.35 10.56
N TYR A 34 0.38 1.80 9.80
CA TYR A 34 0.44 1.93 8.33
C TYR A 34 -0.67 1.19 7.58
N ASP A 35 -1.27 0.12 8.13
CA ASP A 35 -2.27 -0.69 7.42
C ASP A 35 -3.55 0.11 7.13
N ARG A 36 -3.76 1.18 7.89
CA ARG A 36 -4.92 2.08 7.76
C ARG A 36 -4.68 3.24 6.80
N MET A 37 -3.44 3.42 6.31
CA MET A 37 -3.11 4.52 5.40
C MET A 37 -3.19 4.08 3.94
N ALA A 38 -3.78 4.95 3.11
CA ALA A 38 -3.81 4.76 1.67
C ALA A 38 -2.39 4.83 1.11
N ALA A 39 -2.09 3.98 0.11
CA ALA A 39 -0.83 4.05 -0.59
C ALA A 39 -0.82 5.26 -1.54
N GLU A 40 0.25 6.02 -1.52
CA GLU A 40 0.56 7.04 -2.52
C GLU A 40 1.36 6.40 -3.65
N GLN A 41 0.93 6.63 -4.89
CA GLN A 41 1.59 6.11 -6.07
C GLN A 41 2.53 7.15 -6.66
N PHE A 42 3.77 6.74 -6.92
CA PHE A 42 4.76 7.54 -7.62
C PHE A 42 5.16 6.84 -8.91
N VAL A 43 5.27 7.62 -9.98
CA VAL A 43 5.87 7.21 -11.26
C VAL A 43 7.23 7.86 -11.32
N CYS A 44 8.25 7.06 -11.61
CA CYS A 44 9.62 7.49 -11.59
C CYS A 44 10.26 7.43 -12.98
N GLU A 45 11.43 8.03 -13.10
CA GLU A 45 12.32 7.82 -14.23
C GLU A 45 12.61 6.33 -14.44
N ASP A 46 13.17 5.96 -15.61
CA ASP A 46 13.57 4.59 -15.92
C ASP A 46 12.46 3.53 -15.88
N ASN A 47 11.20 3.95 -16.07
CA ASN A 47 10.01 3.11 -15.91
C ASN A 47 9.91 2.47 -14.51
N ALA A 48 10.50 3.13 -13.52
CA ALA A 48 10.38 2.73 -12.12
C ALA A 48 9.07 3.24 -11.50
N SER A 49 8.70 2.64 -10.37
CA SER A 49 7.56 3.08 -9.58
C SER A 49 7.76 2.79 -8.10
N VAL A 50 7.16 3.63 -7.26
CA VAL A 50 7.14 3.47 -5.81
C VAL A 50 5.70 3.60 -5.34
N GLN A 51 5.23 2.61 -4.59
CA GLN A 51 4.02 2.74 -3.79
C GLN A 51 4.44 2.96 -2.33
N ALA A 52 4.10 4.11 -1.76
CA ALA A 52 4.49 4.46 -0.41
C ALA A 52 3.28 4.52 0.52
N LYS A 53 3.34 3.80 1.64
CA LYS A 53 2.42 3.94 2.77
C LYS A 53 3.19 4.50 3.96
N TYR A 54 2.81 5.69 4.39
CA TYR A 54 3.40 6.30 5.58
C TYR A 54 2.67 5.83 6.83
N SER A 55 3.35 5.73 7.97
CA SER A 55 2.70 5.50 9.26
C SER A 55 2.00 6.78 9.74
N MET A 56 0.99 6.63 10.60
CA MET A 56 0.23 7.77 11.12
C MET A 56 1.08 8.77 11.92
N ASP A 57 2.13 8.29 12.59
CA ASP A 57 3.11 9.11 13.31
C ASP A 57 4.23 9.66 12.40
N GLY A 58 4.30 9.21 11.14
CA GLY A 58 5.34 9.58 10.20
C GLY A 58 6.72 9.00 10.50
N GLU A 59 6.85 8.09 11.47
CA GLU A 59 8.15 7.49 11.82
C GLU A 59 8.60 6.42 10.83
N GLN A 60 7.68 5.83 10.08
CA GLN A 60 7.93 4.72 9.16
C GLN A 60 7.26 4.92 7.81
N ALA A 61 7.89 4.37 6.77
CA ALA A 61 7.30 4.24 5.45
C ALA A 61 7.45 2.80 4.96
N MET A 62 6.34 2.19 4.56
CA MET A 62 6.36 0.93 3.83
C MET A 62 6.31 1.22 2.33
N LEU A 63 7.32 0.75 1.61
CA LEU A 63 7.41 0.92 0.17
C LEU A 63 7.20 -0.42 -0.52
N ASN A 64 6.55 -0.38 -1.67
CA ASN A 64 6.64 -1.42 -2.67
C ASN A 64 7.27 -0.79 -3.92
N VAL A 65 8.49 -1.22 -4.26
CA VAL A 65 9.37 -0.55 -5.21
C VAL A 65 9.62 -1.43 -6.43
N ASN A 66 9.41 -0.87 -7.62
CA ASN A 66 9.82 -1.49 -8.88
C ASN A 66 10.94 -0.64 -9.50
N LEU A 67 12.15 -1.19 -9.59
CA LEU A 67 13.33 -0.56 -10.18
C LEU A 67 13.91 -1.48 -11.27
N PRO A 68 13.44 -1.39 -12.53
CA PRO A 68 13.84 -2.31 -13.60
C PRO A 68 15.36 -2.36 -13.83
N LYS A 69 16.06 -1.21 -13.79
CA LYS A 69 17.53 -1.17 -13.96
C LYS A 69 18.30 -1.85 -12.84
N ALA A 70 17.75 -1.87 -11.62
CA ALA A 70 18.30 -2.60 -10.49
C ALA A 70 17.84 -4.07 -10.44
N LYS A 71 17.03 -4.51 -11.41
CA LYS A 71 16.38 -5.84 -11.45
C LYS A 71 15.52 -6.12 -10.21
N TRP A 72 14.84 -5.09 -9.70
CA TRP A 72 13.92 -5.24 -8.58
C TRP A 72 12.50 -5.12 -9.05
N GLU A 73 11.71 -6.15 -8.76
CA GLU A 73 10.31 -6.23 -9.11
C GLU A 73 9.49 -6.35 -7.83
N ASN A 74 8.66 -5.34 -7.55
CA ASN A 74 7.80 -5.28 -6.36
C ASN A 74 8.54 -5.58 -5.05
N GLN A 75 9.72 -4.97 -4.86
CA GLN A 75 10.51 -5.15 -3.66
C GLN A 75 9.83 -4.45 -2.47
N PRO A 76 9.40 -5.19 -1.43
CA PRO A 76 8.85 -4.59 -0.24
C PRO A 76 9.98 -4.07 0.65
N LEU A 77 9.87 -2.82 1.12
CA LEU A 77 10.82 -2.20 2.04
C LEU A 77 10.07 -1.60 3.22
N THR A 78 10.63 -1.75 4.43
CA THR A 78 10.23 -0.98 5.60
C THR A 78 11.33 0.02 5.89
N MET A 79 11.00 1.31 5.91
CA MET A 79 11.94 2.41 6.03
C MET A 79 11.66 3.17 7.32
N GLN A 80 12.71 3.70 7.95
CA GLN A 80 12.63 4.50 9.17
C GLN A 80 12.89 5.96 8.85
N ILE A 81 12.17 6.89 9.49
CA ILE A 81 12.40 8.33 9.32
C ILE A 81 13.84 8.68 9.70
N ALA A 82 14.46 9.54 8.90
CA ALA A 82 15.79 10.08 9.11
C ALA A 82 15.74 11.62 9.07
N PRO A 83 16.62 12.30 9.82
CA PRO A 83 16.73 13.75 9.74
C PRO A 83 16.97 14.24 8.31
N SER A 84 16.29 15.33 7.94
CA SER A 84 16.42 16.02 6.66
C SER A 84 16.32 17.53 6.88
N GLY A 85 16.91 18.32 5.97
CA GLY A 85 16.77 19.77 6.00
C GLY A 85 15.43 20.28 5.44
N SER A 86 14.75 19.46 4.63
CA SER A 86 13.46 19.79 4.00
C SER A 86 12.81 18.51 3.51
N GLY A 87 11.48 18.40 3.64
CA GLY A 87 10.73 17.22 3.23
C GLY A 87 10.89 16.04 4.20
N SER A 88 10.37 14.87 3.84
CA SER A 88 10.44 13.67 4.66
C SER A 88 11.44 12.69 4.05
N ARG A 89 12.40 12.23 4.84
CA ARG A 89 13.43 11.28 4.39
C ARG A 89 13.32 10.01 5.20
N TYR A 90 13.24 8.88 4.53
CA TYR A 90 13.17 7.56 5.14
C TYR A 90 14.31 6.70 4.63
N VAL A 91 14.95 5.94 5.50
CA VAL A 91 16.11 5.10 5.17
C VAL A 91 15.91 3.67 5.64
N ASN A 92 16.50 2.71 4.93
CA ASN A 92 16.72 1.36 5.43
C ASN A 92 18.19 1.00 5.21
N ASN A 93 18.90 0.81 6.32
CA ASN A 93 20.32 0.45 6.36
C ASN A 93 20.53 -0.84 7.16
N GLU A 94 19.52 -1.71 7.24
CA GLU A 94 19.59 -2.95 8.03
C GLU A 94 20.47 -4.01 7.35
N SER A 95 20.59 -3.96 6.02
CA SER A 95 21.45 -4.84 5.24
C SER A 95 22.86 -4.26 5.10
N GLN A 96 23.88 -5.11 5.26
CA GLN A 96 25.27 -4.74 4.98
C GLN A 96 25.57 -4.60 3.48
N ASN A 97 24.71 -5.12 2.60
CA ASN A 97 24.97 -5.19 1.17
C ASN A 97 24.33 -4.05 0.36
N VAL A 98 23.27 -3.45 0.91
CA VAL A 98 22.48 -2.43 0.23
C VAL A 98 21.80 -1.51 1.24
N ALA A 99 21.90 -0.21 0.98
CA ALA A 99 21.21 0.85 1.69
C ALA A 99 20.17 1.49 0.77
N TYR A 100 19.05 1.88 1.36
CA TYR A 100 17.91 2.47 0.67
C TYR A 100 17.62 3.85 1.26
N ASP A 101 17.32 4.81 0.40
CA ASP A 101 16.90 6.16 0.78
C ASP A 101 15.66 6.55 -0.04
N TRP A 102 14.60 6.97 0.65
CA TRP A 102 13.38 7.50 0.07
C TRP A 102 13.12 8.89 0.63
N HIS A 103 13.28 9.91 -0.20
CA HIS A 103 13.12 11.30 0.19
C HIS A 103 12.00 11.95 -0.62
N THR A 104 10.98 12.49 0.06
CA THR A 104 9.86 13.20 -0.57
C THR A 104 9.78 14.67 -0.15
N LYS A 105 9.26 15.48 -1.06
CA LYS A 105 8.89 16.88 -0.82
C LYS A 105 7.75 17.26 -1.76
N ALA A 106 6.63 17.70 -1.19
CA ALA A 106 5.40 17.98 -1.94
C ALA A 106 4.96 16.75 -2.75
N ASP A 107 4.87 16.87 -4.07
CA ASP A 107 4.53 15.82 -5.02
C ASP A 107 5.75 15.11 -5.63
N MET A 108 6.97 15.47 -5.22
CA MET A 108 8.21 14.86 -5.69
C MET A 108 8.75 13.84 -4.70
N GLY A 109 9.43 12.83 -5.24
CA GLY A 109 10.20 11.84 -4.50
C GLY A 109 11.52 11.52 -5.19
N ILE A 110 12.49 11.05 -4.42
CA ILE A 110 13.75 10.50 -4.92
C ILE A 110 13.97 9.16 -4.22
N MET A 111 14.12 8.10 -5.02
CA MET A 111 14.51 6.78 -4.52
C MET A 111 15.96 6.53 -4.87
N THR A 112 16.79 6.30 -3.85
CA THR A 112 18.21 6.00 -4.01
C THR A 112 18.55 4.65 -3.41
N VAL A 113 19.38 3.92 -4.14
CA VAL A 113 19.92 2.61 -3.77
C VAL A 113 21.43 2.71 -3.80
N THR A 114 22.08 2.35 -2.68
CA THR A 114 23.53 2.30 -2.59
C THR A 114 23.97 0.88 -2.27
N TRP A 115 24.80 0.27 -3.12
CA TRP A 115 25.36 -1.07 -2.86
C TRP A 115 26.66 -0.99 -2.07
N ALA A 116 27.05 -2.07 -1.41
CA ALA A 116 28.28 -2.14 -0.60
C ALA A 116 29.57 -1.82 -1.37
N ASN A 117 29.57 -1.93 -2.71
CA ASN A 117 30.68 -1.55 -3.55
C ASN A 117 30.75 -0.04 -3.85
N GLY A 118 29.85 0.77 -3.28
CA GLY A 118 29.76 2.21 -3.46
C GLY A 118 29.01 2.65 -4.73
N ASN A 119 28.52 1.71 -5.54
CA ASN A 119 27.66 2.09 -6.66
C ASN A 119 26.35 2.66 -6.13
N GLU A 120 25.87 3.70 -6.79
CA GLU A 120 24.60 4.36 -6.47
C GLU A 120 23.70 4.35 -7.70
N TYR A 121 22.41 4.09 -7.48
CA TYR A 121 21.35 4.26 -8.46
C TYR A 121 20.25 5.12 -7.84
N SER A 122 19.88 6.20 -8.52
CA SER A 122 18.87 7.14 -8.04
C SER A 122 17.89 7.46 -9.16
N VAL A 123 16.61 7.59 -8.81
CA VAL A 123 15.54 7.99 -9.73
C VAL A 123 14.67 9.07 -9.12
N ASN A 124 14.35 10.09 -9.92
CA ASN A 124 13.34 11.07 -9.57
C ASN A 124 11.95 10.49 -9.81
N CYS A 125 11.02 10.86 -8.94
CA CYS A 125 9.67 10.35 -8.89
C CYS A 125 8.67 11.50 -8.72
N GLU A 126 7.50 11.35 -9.34
CA GLU A 126 6.37 12.27 -9.20
C GLU A 126 5.12 11.50 -8.78
N ARG A 127 4.37 12.09 -7.85
CA ARG A 127 3.12 11.52 -7.35
C ARG A 127 2.03 11.58 -8.43
N ARG A 128 1.22 10.52 -8.52
CA ARG A 128 0.07 10.42 -9.43
C ARG A 128 -1.25 10.36 -8.68
#